data_AF-A0A975ADK2-F1
#
_entry.id   AF-A0A975ADK2-F1
#
_cell.length_a   1.000
_cell.length_b   1.000
_cell.length_c   1.000
_cell.angle_alpha   90.00
_cell.angle_beta   90.00
_cell.angle_gamma   90.00
#
_symmetry.space_group_name_H-M   'P 1'
#
loop_
_entity.id
_entity.type
_entity.pdbx_description
1 polymer ?
#
loop_
_entity_poly.entity_id
_entity_poly.type
_entity_poly.pdbx_seq_one_letter_code
_entity_poly.pdbx_strand_id
1 'polypeptide(L)'
;MKEGPKPSRAGVLHEVIEEILVRKDGQIPTDIEGTDVFLDGIEDLANALLLRWHTRLVASLERGLADEPEDREEAVIEAWRHATWIYWGVRKVIDDLADHPPTEEVAHAVRATACNDWAAMAVAAGLASAFDEPAVRVGHRLELEARRRNLVEHSTARMPRPRTVLGSSRRCSPVERAPQRVGSISRP
;
A
#
# COMPACT_ATOMS: atom_id res chain seq x y z
N MET A 1 35.79 -10.28 17.07
CA MET A 1 34.66 -9.51 16.49
C MET A 1 34.77 -9.62 14.99
N LYS A 2 33.78 -10.17 14.29
CA LYS A 2 33.76 -10.03 12.82
C LYS A 2 33.48 -8.56 12.54
N GLU A 3 34.42 -7.86 11.92
CA GLU A 3 34.14 -6.55 11.33
C GLU A 3 32.93 -6.73 10.42
N GLY A 4 31.86 -5.98 10.69
CA GLY A 4 30.71 -5.93 9.80
C GLY A 4 31.15 -5.51 8.40
N PRO A 5 30.37 -5.85 7.37
CA PRO A 5 30.67 -5.38 6.02
C PRO A 5 30.88 -3.86 6.05
N LYS A 6 31.95 -3.40 5.40
CA LYS A 6 32.26 -1.97 5.29
C LYS A 6 31.03 -1.25 4.71
N PRO A 7 30.59 -0.12 5.30
CA PRO A 7 29.44 0.59 4.79
C PRO A 7 29.68 0.97 3.33
N SER A 8 28.64 0.77 2.51
CA SER A 8 28.66 1.06 1.08
C SER A 8 27.40 1.83 0.73
N ARG A 9 27.45 2.61 -0.35
CA ARG A 9 26.27 3.31 -0.88
C ARG A 9 25.05 2.40 -1.04
N ALA A 10 25.27 1.18 -1.56
CA ALA A 10 24.19 0.21 -1.73
C ALA A 10 23.62 -0.27 -0.38
N GLY A 11 24.48 -0.45 0.63
CA GLY A 11 24.07 -0.82 1.99
C GLY A 11 23.25 0.27 2.67
N VAL A 12 23.73 1.52 2.61
CA VAL A 12 23.02 2.69 3.17
C VAL A 12 21.67 2.87 2.48
N LEU A 13 21.62 2.82 1.15
CA LEU A 13 20.35 2.93 0.42
C LEU A 13 19.37 1.80 0.78
N HIS A 14 19.88 0.59 1.04
CA HIS A 14 19.04 -0.53 1.48
C HIS A 14 18.43 -0.24 2.86
N GLU A 15 19.23 0.21 3.81
CA GLU A 15 18.79 0.60 5.16
C GLU A 15 17.77 1.73 5.12
N VAL A 16 17.99 2.75 4.27
CA VAL A 16 17.02 3.83 4.03
C VAL A 16 15.68 3.29 3.53
N ILE A 17 15.69 2.37 2.56
CA ILE A 17 14.46 1.77 2.05
C ILE A 17 13.77 0.93 3.12
N GLU A 18 14.52 0.11 3.87
CA GLU A 18 13.95 -0.68 4.97
C GLU A 18 13.28 0.20 6.02
N GLU A 19 13.93 1.29 6.42
CA GLU A 19 13.39 2.24 7.38
C GLU A 19 12.13 2.94 6.86
N ILE A 20 12.12 3.37 5.58
CA ILE A 20 10.91 3.92 4.93
C ILE A 20 9.75 2.91 4.98
N LEU A 21 10.02 1.63 4.72
CA LEU A 21 9.00 0.57 4.73
C LEU A 21 8.48 0.27 6.14
N VAL A 22 9.30 0.48 7.17
CA VAL A 22 8.93 0.34 8.59
C VAL A 22 8.11 1.54 9.07
N ARG A 23 8.58 2.77 8.82
CA ARG A 23 7.94 4.01 9.31
C ARG A 23 6.58 4.26 8.69
N LYS A 24 6.45 4.04 7.38
CA LYS A 24 5.18 4.17 6.65
C LYS A 24 4.52 5.55 6.73
N ASP A 25 5.27 6.56 7.14
CA ASP A 25 4.84 7.95 7.34
C ASP A 25 4.93 8.78 6.06
N GLY A 26 5.72 8.32 5.07
CA GLY A 26 5.93 9.02 3.81
C GLY A 26 7.05 10.06 3.88
N GLN A 27 7.90 10.01 4.92
CA GLN A 27 9.05 10.87 5.06
C GLN A 27 10.33 10.13 4.72
N ILE A 28 11.30 10.85 4.17
CA ILE A 28 12.63 10.32 3.91
C ILE A 28 13.42 10.33 5.23
N PRO A 29 13.91 9.17 5.72
CA PRO A 29 14.78 9.12 6.89
C PRO A 29 16.08 9.86 6.59
N THR A 30 16.38 10.89 7.38
CA THR A 30 17.64 11.62 7.33
C THR A 30 18.57 11.25 8.48
N ASP A 31 18.10 10.39 9.39
CA ASP A 31 18.76 9.99 10.63
C ASP A 31 19.54 8.67 10.52
N ILE A 32 19.76 8.17 9.30
CA ILE A 32 20.49 6.93 9.04
C ILE A 32 21.99 7.24 8.86
N GLU A 33 22.83 6.52 9.61
CA GLU A 33 24.28 6.70 9.59
C GLU A 33 24.85 6.45 8.19
N GLY A 34 25.72 7.36 7.73
CA GLY A 34 26.34 7.26 6.41
C GLY A 34 25.51 7.82 5.25
N THR A 35 24.28 8.28 5.48
CA THR A 35 23.46 8.97 4.46
C THR A 35 24.23 10.15 3.87
N ASP A 36 24.73 11.06 4.71
CA ASP A 36 25.48 12.25 4.27
C ASP A 36 26.84 11.95 3.61
N VAL A 37 27.36 10.73 3.79
CA VAL A 37 28.68 10.31 3.29
C VAL A 37 28.57 9.62 1.92
N PHE A 38 27.50 8.83 1.74
CA PHE A 38 27.36 7.96 0.58
C PHE A 38 26.28 8.42 -0.41
N LEU A 39 25.42 9.36 -0.01
CA LEU A 39 24.36 9.93 -0.83
C LEU A 39 24.57 11.43 -0.96
N ASP A 40 24.55 11.92 -2.19
CA ASP A 40 24.86 13.32 -2.51
C ASP A 40 23.60 14.19 -2.35
N GLY A 41 23.05 14.18 -1.13
CA GLY A 41 21.87 14.97 -0.76
C GLY A 41 20.53 14.41 -1.29
N ILE A 42 19.51 15.27 -1.21
CA ILE A 42 18.10 14.88 -1.44
C ILE A 42 17.81 14.48 -2.88
N GLU A 43 18.49 15.09 -3.86
CA GLU A 43 18.32 14.80 -5.29
C GLU A 43 18.78 13.37 -5.63
N ASP A 44 19.94 13.00 -5.11
CA ASP A 44 20.52 11.68 -5.32
C ASP A 44 19.68 10.59 -4.63
N LEU A 45 19.18 10.87 -3.43
CA LEU A 45 18.26 9.97 -2.73
C LEU A 45 16.90 9.85 -3.45
N ALA A 46 16.33 10.95 -3.92
CA ALA A 46 15.10 10.92 -4.71
C ALA A 46 15.27 10.08 -5.98
N ASN A 47 16.35 10.28 -6.73
CA ASN A 47 16.66 9.49 -7.92
C ASN A 47 16.82 8.00 -7.60
N ALA A 48 17.48 7.67 -6.49
CA ALA A 48 17.64 6.28 -6.05
C ALA A 48 16.28 5.64 -5.71
N LEU A 49 15.39 6.35 -5.01
CA LEU A 49 14.06 5.85 -4.67
C LEU A 49 13.18 5.68 -5.91
N LEU A 50 13.20 6.64 -6.84
CA LEU A 50 12.50 6.57 -8.12
C LEU A 50 12.95 5.37 -8.95
N LEU A 51 14.27 5.15 -9.07
CA LEU A 51 14.82 3.99 -9.77
C LEU A 51 14.39 2.67 -9.12
N ARG A 52 14.38 2.61 -7.79
CA ARG A 52 13.96 1.41 -7.04
C ARG A 52 12.48 1.12 -7.22
N TRP A 53 11.65 2.15 -7.20
CA TRP A 53 10.23 2.04 -7.52
C TRP A 53 10.00 1.55 -8.96
N HIS A 54 10.62 2.20 -9.95
CA HIS A 54 10.49 1.82 -11.37
C HIS A 54 10.87 0.35 -11.59
N THR A 55 12.04 -0.06 -11.08
CA THR A 55 12.50 -1.45 -11.15
C THR A 55 11.50 -2.43 -10.52
N ARG A 56 10.91 -2.05 -9.38
CA ARG A 56 9.92 -2.88 -8.69
C ARG A 56 8.63 -3.01 -9.49
N LEU A 57 8.16 -1.91 -10.07
CA LEU A 57 6.96 -1.89 -10.91
C LEU A 57 7.15 -2.79 -12.12
N VAL A 58 8.24 -2.63 -12.88
CA VAL A 58 8.54 -3.46 -14.05
C VAL A 58 8.56 -4.95 -13.70
N ALA A 59 9.27 -5.33 -12.63
CA ALA A 59 9.29 -6.72 -12.18
C ALA A 59 7.90 -7.25 -11.74
N SER A 60 7.01 -6.37 -11.26
CA SER A 60 5.62 -6.73 -10.94
C SER A 60 4.79 -6.93 -12.20
N LEU A 61 4.96 -6.06 -13.21
CA LEU A 61 4.31 -6.18 -14.52
C LEU A 61 4.71 -7.47 -15.24
N GLU A 62 6.01 -7.75 -15.31
CA GLU A 62 6.55 -8.98 -15.92
C GLU A 62 5.96 -10.23 -15.25
N ARG A 63 5.92 -10.25 -13.91
CA ARG A 63 5.33 -11.37 -13.16
C ARG A 63 3.83 -11.49 -13.39
N GLY A 64 3.09 -10.38 -13.40
CA GLY A 64 1.64 -10.38 -13.60
C GLY A 64 1.23 -10.83 -15.00
N LEU A 65 2.11 -10.72 -15.98
CA LEU A 65 1.87 -11.09 -17.37
C LEU A 65 2.51 -12.42 -17.80
N ALA A 66 3.23 -13.10 -16.90
CA ALA A 66 4.00 -14.30 -17.21
C ALA A 66 3.13 -15.47 -17.74
N ASP A 67 1.89 -15.58 -17.24
CA ASP A 67 0.94 -16.64 -17.61
C ASP A 67 -0.01 -16.22 -18.76
N GLU A 68 0.33 -15.17 -19.50
CA GLU A 68 -0.46 -14.66 -20.64
C GLU A 68 -1.96 -14.45 -20.32
N PRO A 69 -2.29 -13.59 -19.34
CA PRO A 69 -3.67 -13.40 -18.91
C PRO A 69 -4.55 -12.90 -20.05
N GLU A 70 -5.79 -13.40 -20.11
CA GLU A 70 -6.79 -12.96 -21.09
C GLU A 70 -7.08 -11.46 -20.98
N ASP A 71 -7.19 -10.96 -19.75
CA ASP A 71 -7.34 -9.54 -19.45
C ASP A 71 -6.00 -8.95 -18.99
N ARG A 72 -5.24 -8.42 -19.95
CA ARG A 72 -3.94 -7.78 -19.70
C ARG A 72 -4.09 -6.45 -18.98
N GLU A 73 -5.19 -5.72 -19.17
CA GLU A 73 -5.43 -4.45 -18.50
C GLU A 73 -5.61 -4.66 -17.00
N GLU A 74 -6.44 -5.64 -16.63
CA GLU A 74 -6.64 -6.06 -15.25
C GLU A 74 -5.34 -6.56 -14.62
N ALA A 75 -4.57 -7.38 -15.33
CA ALA A 75 -3.29 -7.87 -14.83
C ALA A 75 -2.27 -6.75 -14.54
N VAL A 76 -2.24 -5.71 -15.38
CA VAL A 76 -1.38 -4.53 -15.16
C VAL A 76 -1.85 -3.71 -13.95
N ILE A 77 -3.16 -3.51 -13.79
CA ILE A 77 -3.73 -2.84 -12.61
C ILE A 77 -3.34 -3.59 -11.34
N GLU A 78 -3.55 -4.91 -11.29
CA GLU A 78 -3.20 -5.73 -10.13
C GLU A 78 -1.69 -5.78 -9.87
N ALA A 79 -0.87 -5.81 -10.93
CA ALA A 79 0.58 -5.74 -10.81
C ALA A 79 1.04 -4.41 -10.19
N TRP A 80 0.45 -3.28 -10.57
CA TRP A 80 0.74 -1.97 -9.96
C TRP A 80 0.30 -1.92 -8.49
N ARG A 81 -0.90 -2.47 -8.19
CA ARG A 81 -1.41 -2.55 -6.81
C ARG A 81 -0.49 -3.40 -5.93
N HIS A 82 -0.04 -4.53 -6.44
CA HIS A 82 0.90 -5.41 -5.76
C HIS A 82 2.27 -4.75 -5.53
N ALA A 83 2.80 -4.02 -6.54
CA ALA A 83 4.03 -3.23 -6.37
C ALA A 83 3.87 -2.19 -5.26
N THR A 84 2.75 -1.46 -5.27
CA THR A 84 2.40 -0.48 -4.24
C THR A 84 2.24 -1.10 -2.86
N TRP A 85 1.65 -2.28 -2.74
CA TRP A 85 1.50 -2.97 -1.46
C TRP A 85 2.87 -3.28 -0.81
N ILE A 86 3.82 -3.74 -1.63
CA ILE A 86 5.15 -4.14 -1.14
C ILE A 86 6.04 -2.93 -0.88
N TYR A 87 5.95 -1.91 -1.74
CA TYR A 87 6.75 -0.68 -1.65
C TYR A 87 5.96 0.52 -1.13
N TRP A 88 4.95 0.29 -0.29
CA TRP A 88 3.98 1.33 0.09
C TRP A 88 4.63 2.58 0.70
N GLY A 89 5.67 2.41 1.53
CA GLY A 89 6.36 3.52 2.18
C GLY A 89 7.12 4.36 1.15
N VAL A 90 7.80 3.69 0.22
CA VAL A 90 8.51 4.35 -0.88
C VAL A 90 7.51 5.04 -1.82
N ARG A 91 6.38 4.41 -2.14
CA ARG A 91 5.35 5.03 -2.97
C ARG A 91 4.76 6.28 -2.31
N LYS A 92 4.57 6.28 -1.00
CA LYS A 92 4.16 7.47 -0.24
C LYS A 92 5.19 8.60 -0.31
N VAL A 93 6.47 8.28 -0.15
CA VAL A 93 7.55 9.26 -0.31
C VAL A 93 7.52 9.86 -1.72
N ILE A 94 7.39 9.02 -2.75
CA ILE A 94 7.31 9.50 -4.14
C ILE A 94 6.06 10.36 -4.38
N ASP A 95 4.91 9.98 -3.79
CA ASP A 95 3.69 10.79 -3.85
C ASP A 95 3.91 12.17 -3.18
N ASP A 96 4.58 12.23 -2.02
CA ASP A 96 4.92 13.50 -1.36
C ASP A 96 5.93 14.32 -2.17
N LEU A 97 6.94 13.70 -2.78
CA LEU A 97 7.88 14.38 -3.69
C LEU A 97 7.20 14.93 -4.95
N ALA A 98 6.10 14.32 -5.40
CA ALA A 98 5.30 14.82 -6.52
C ALA A 98 4.50 16.06 -6.12
N ASP A 99 3.93 16.07 -4.91
CA ASP A 99 3.11 17.17 -4.39
C ASP A 99 3.95 18.35 -3.87
N HIS A 100 5.09 18.05 -3.24
CA HIS A 100 5.96 19.00 -2.54
C HIS A 100 7.44 18.79 -2.91
N PRO A 101 7.84 18.96 -4.19
CA PRO A 101 9.23 18.76 -4.59
C PRO A 101 10.15 19.79 -3.90
N PRO A 102 11.26 19.38 -3.27
CA PRO A 102 12.18 20.28 -2.59
C PRO A 102 13.02 21.12 -3.57
N THR A 103 13.23 20.62 -4.79
CA THR A 103 13.96 21.29 -5.87
C THR A 103 13.27 21.03 -7.22
N GLU A 104 13.56 21.85 -8.23
CA GLU A 104 13.00 21.64 -9.58
C GLU A 104 13.59 20.39 -10.24
N GLU A 105 14.82 20.03 -9.90
CA GLU A 105 15.51 18.82 -10.33
C GLU A 105 14.76 17.58 -9.86
N VAL A 106 14.34 17.53 -8.59
CA VAL A 106 13.49 16.45 -8.06
C VAL A 106 12.13 16.46 -8.74
N ALA A 107 11.51 17.63 -8.91
CA ALA A 107 10.22 17.74 -9.59
C ALA A 107 10.27 17.17 -11.01
N HIS A 108 11.34 17.47 -11.75
CA HIS A 108 11.58 16.94 -13.09
C HIS A 108 11.79 15.42 -13.09
N ALA A 109 12.62 14.90 -12.18
CA ALA A 109 12.90 13.47 -12.07
C ALA A 109 11.64 12.64 -11.75
N VAL A 110 10.80 13.14 -10.84
CA VAL A 110 9.52 12.50 -10.49
C VAL A 110 8.60 12.45 -11.71
N ARG A 111 8.42 13.58 -12.42
CA ARG A 111 7.59 13.63 -13.64
C ARG A 111 8.11 12.70 -14.73
N ALA A 112 9.41 12.70 -14.98
CA ALA A 112 10.02 11.85 -16.00
C ALA A 112 9.85 10.36 -15.68
N THR A 113 10.05 9.97 -14.42
CA THR A 113 9.87 8.58 -13.98
C THR A 113 8.39 8.17 -14.08
N ALA A 114 7.46 9.04 -13.67
CA ALA A 114 6.03 8.76 -13.79
C ALA A 114 5.61 8.56 -15.25
N CYS A 115 6.07 9.40 -16.19
CA CYS A 115 5.83 9.20 -17.61
C CYS A 115 6.35 7.85 -18.13
N ASN A 116 7.56 7.45 -17.71
CA ASN A 116 8.12 6.16 -18.09
C ASN A 116 7.32 4.98 -17.52
N ASP A 117 6.91 5.06 -16.25
CA ASP A 117 6.07 4.05 -15.60
C ASP A 117 4.72 3.90 -16.31
N TRP A 118 4.06 5.02 -16.61
CA TRP A 118 2.77 5.02 -17.31
C TRP A 118 2.88 4.46 -18.72
N ALA A 119 3.90 4.87 -19.48
CA ALA A 119 4.14 4.30 -20.80
C ALA A 119 4.41 2.79 -20.73
N ALA A 120 5.21 2.33 -19.76
CA ALA A 120 5.47 0.91 -19.55
C ALA A 120 4.20 0.13 -19.22
N MET A 121 3.31 0.68 -18.37
CA MET A 121 2.02 0.08 -18.06
C MET A 121 1.12 -0.05 -19.30
N ALA A 122 1.04 1.00 -20.12
CA ALA A 122 0.22 0.99 -21.33
C ALA A 122 0.72 -0.04 -22.37
N VAL A 123 2.05 -0.14 -22.55
CA VAL A 123 2.67 -1.14 -23.41
C VAL A 123 2.44 -2.55 -22.86
N ALA A 124 2.63 -2.76 -21.55
CA ALA A 124 2.40 -4.04 -20.90
C ALA A 124 0.94 -4.53 -21.06
N ALA A 125 -0.02 -3.60 -20.96
CA ALA A 125 -1.45 -3.86 -21.18
C ALA A 125 -1.80 -4.14 -22.66
N GLY A 126 -0.88 -3.93 -23.59
CA GLY A 126 -1.14 -4.06 -25.04
C GLY A 126 -1.96 -2.90 -25.62
N LEU A 127 -2.05 -1.78 -24.90
CA LEU A 127 -2.84 -0.61 -25.29
C LEU A 127 -2.00 0.47 -25.99
N ALA A 128 -0.68 0.28 -26.05
CA ALA A 128 0.26 1.13 -26.76
C ALA A 128 1.41 0.30 -27.35
N SER A 129 2.01 0.80 -28.43
CA SER A 129 3.16 0.16 -29.11
C SER A 129 4.47 0.92 -28.93
N ALA A 130 4.46 2.08 -28.26
CA ALA A 130 5.62 2.95 -28.09
C ALA A 130 5.54 3.73 -26.78
N PHE A 131 6.66 4.33 -26.38
CA PHE A 131 6.76 5.23 -25.23
C PHE A 131 6.49 6.66 -25.69
N ASP A 132 5.22 6.97 -25.90
CA ASP A 132 4.77 8.28 -26.36
C ASP A 132 3.69 8.89 -25.45
N GLU A 133 3.34 10.13 -25.73
CA GLU A 133 2.38 10.92 -24.96
C GLU A 133 0.96 10.26 -24.90
N PRO A 134 0.44 9.63 -25.98
CA PRO A 134 -0.72 8.73 -25.85
C PRO A 134 -0.56 7.58 -24.86
N ALA A 135 0.57 6.86 -24.87
CA ALA A 135 0.84 5.76 -23.93
C ALA A 135 0.84 6.26 -22.48
N VAL A 136 1.46 7.42 -22.24
CA VAL A 136 1.46 8.10 -20.93
C VAL A 136 0.04 8.32 -20.41
N ARG A 137 -0.87 8.86 -21.23
CA ARG A 137 -2.26 9.09 -20.82
C ARG A 137 -3.01 7.79 -20.48
N VAL A 138 -2.77 6.73 -21.26
CA VAL A 138 -3.38 5.42 -20.99
C VAL A 138 -2.87 4.86 -19.68
N GLY A 139 -1.55 4.82 -19.47
CA GLY A 139 -0.95 4.33 -18.24
C GLY A 139 -1.39 5.10 -17.00
N HIS A 140 -1.48 6.43 -17.10
CA HIS A 140 -1.99 7.27 -16.03
C HIS A 140 -3.43 6.89 -15.65
N ARG A 141 -4.30 6.58 -16.63
CA ARG A 141 -5.66 6.09 -16.35
C ARG A 141 -5.64 4.75 -15.60
N LEU A 142 -4.75 3.84 -15.96
CA LEU A 142 -4.61 2.55 -15.28
C LEU A 142 -4.15 2.73 -13.83
N GLU A 143 -3.19 3.62 -13.58
CA GLU A 143 -2.78 3.97 -12.22
C GLU A 143 -3.93 4.58 -11.40
N LEU A 144 -4.70 5.50 -11.97
CA LEU A 144 -5.85 6.11 -11.27
C LEU A 144 -6.89 5.05 -10.88
N GLU A 145 -7.16 4.09 -11.76
CA GLU A 145 -8.05 2.97 -11.46
C GLU A 145 -7.49 2.10 -10.33
N ALA A 146 -6.21 1.76 -10.39
CA ALA A 146 -5.52 1.00 -9.34
C ALA A 146 -5.59 1.71 -7.97
N ARG A 147 -5.36 3.02 -7.94
CA ARG A 147 -5.48 3.87 -6.75
C ARG A 147 -6.90 3.89 -6.20
N ARG A 148 -7.91 4.02 -7.08
CA ARG A 148 -9.33 3.98 -6.70
C ARG A 148 -9.68 2.68 -5.97
N ARG A 149 -9.23 1.54 -6.51
CA ARG A 149 -9.46 0.22 -5.88
C ARG A 149 -8.78 0.09 -4.52
N ASN A 150 -7.53 0.55 -4.42
CA ASN A 150 -6.81 0.56 -3.14
C ASN A 150 -7.59 1.37 -2.08
N LEU A 151 -8.08 2.56 -2.40
CA LEU A 151 -8.86 3.38 -1.45
C LEU A 151 -10.12 2.67 -0.95
N VAL A 152 -10.85 2.00 -1.84
CA VAL A 152 -12.06 1.24 -1.49
C VAL A 152 -11.73 0.11 -0.53
N GLU A 153 -10.70 -0.68 -0.81
CA GLU A 153 -10.31 -1.79 0.07
C GLU A 153 -9.86 -1.31 1.45
N HIS A 154 -9.03 -0.28 1.53
CA HIS A 154 -8.60 0.29 2.82
C HIS A 154 -9.78 0.82 3.64
N SER A 155 -10.79 1.40 2.97
CA SER A 155 -12.01 1.89 3.62
C SER A 155 -12.86 0.74 4.18
N THR A 156 -13.02 -0.34 3.41
CA THR A 156 -13.77 -1.53 3.86
C THR A 156 -13.08 -2.29 4.98
N ALA A 157 -11.74 -2.35 4.98
CA ALA A 157 -10.95 -2.97 6.05
C ALA A 157 -11.07 -2.20 7.39
N ARG A 158 -11.31 -0.88 7.33
CA ARG A 158 -11.42 0.00 8.50
C ARG A 158 -12.83 0.04 9.10
N MET A 159 -13.85 -0.44 8.39
CA MET A 159 -15.20 -0.57 8.93
C MET A 159 -15.23 -1.67 9.99
N PRO A 160 -15.63 -1.38 11.24
CA PRO A 160 -15.78 -2.43 12.25
C PRO A 160 -16.87 -3.39 11.77
N ARG A 161 -16.49 -4.66 11.56
CA ARG A 161 -17.47 -5.73 11.29
C ARG A 161 -18.57 -5.64 12.36
N PRO A 162 -19.85 -5.54 11.99
CA PRO A 162 -20.91 -5.57 12.98
C PRO A 162 -20.77 -6.88 13.75
N ARG A 163 -20.45 -6.76 15.04
CA ARG A 163 -20.52 -7.89 15.97
C ARG A 163 -21.96 -8.34 15.95
N THR A 164 -22.25 -9.47 15.29
CA THR A 164 -23.52 -10.15 15.45
C THR A 164 -23.61 -10.55 16.92
N VAL A 165 -24.27 -9.72 17.72
CA VAL A 165 -24.64 -10.05 19.10
C VAL A 165 -25.76 -11.07 18.98
N LEU A 166 -25.39 -12.35 18.95
CA LEU A 166 -26.34 -13.44 19.10
C LEU A 166 -26.93 -13.30 20.51
N GLY A 167 -28.11 -12.69 20.60
CA GLY A 167 -28.81 -12.44 21.86
C GLY A 167 -29.10 -13.74 22.58
N SER A 168 -28.41 -13.98 23.70
CA SER A 168 -28.83 -15.00 24.65
C SER A 168 -30.12 -14.52 25.30
N SER A 169 -31.23 -15.16 24.97
CA SER A 169 -32.52 -14.96 25.63
C SER A 169 -32.47 -15.57 27.03
N ARG A 170 -32.22 -14.75 28.05
CA ARG A 170 -32.50 -15.13 29.44
C ARG A 170 -34.03 -15.09 29.63
N ARG A 171 -34.66 -16.25 29.76
CA ARG A 171 -36.01 -16.36 30.33
C ARG A 171 -35.87 -16.22 31.85
N CYS A 172 -36.46 -15.17 32.41
CA CYS A 172 -36.81 -15.09 33.83
C CYS A 172 -38.32 -15.17 33.93
N SER A 173 -38.85 -16.27 34.51
CA SER A 173 -40.24 -16.35 34.96
C SER A 173 -40.38 -15.71 36.34
N PRO A 174 -41.46 -14.98 36.65
CA PRO A 174 -41.71 -14.50 38.00
C PRO A 174 -42.37 -15.57 38.87
N VAL A 175 -41.85 -15.70 40.09
CA VAL A 175 -42.43 -16.46 41.21
C VAL A 175 -43.57 -15.64 41.81
N GLU A 176 -44.77 -16.22 41.87
CA GLU A 176 -45.92 -15.66 42.60
C GLU A 176 -46.22 -16.56 43.81
N ARG A 177 -46.29 -15.96 45.00
CA ARG A 177 -46.48 -16.67 46.27
C ARG A 177 -47.66 -16.06 47.03
N ALA A 178 -48.77 -16.82 47.04
CA ALA A 178 -49.85 -17.00 48.05
C ALA A 178 -50.53 -15.79 48.73
N PRO A 179 -51.79 -15.97 49.19
CA PRO A 179 -51.94 -16.31 50.61
C PRO A 179 -53.04 -17.34 50.95
N GLN A 180 -52.92 -17.82 52.19
CA GLN A 180 -53.63 -18.92 52.86
C GLN A 180 -55.11 -18.65 53.17
N ARG A 181 -55.92 -19.73 53.30
CA ARG A 181 -57.04 -19.81 54.23
C ARG A 181 -57.21 -21.21 54.84
N VAL A 182 -57.73 -21.18 56.06
CA VAL A 182 -57.72 -22.17 57.15
C VAL A 182 -59.09 -22.89 57.26
N GLY A 183 -59.09 -24.11 57.83
CA GLY A 183 -60.26 -24.75 58.47
C GLY A 183 -60.59 -26.13 57.87
N SER A 184 -60.13 -27.25 58.45
CA SER A 184 -60.75 -28.01 59.56
C SER A 184 -62.11 -28.64 59.19
N ILE A 185 -62.20 -29.97 59.20
CA ILE A 185 -63.10 -30.80 60.07
C ILE A 185 -63.05 -32.28 59.63
N SER A 186 -63.25 -33.12 60.64
CA SER A 186 -63.01 -34.55 60.82
C SER A 186 -63.74 -35.58 59.93
N ARG A 187 -63.08 -36.74 59.85
CA ARG A 187 -63.49 -38.16 59.75
C ARG A 187 -64.90 -38.53 60.31
N PRO A 188 -65.48 -39.69 59.92
CA PRO A 188 -64.93 -41.05 60.09
C PRO A 188 -64.35 -41.71 58.84
#